data_AF-E3M1N4-F1
#
_entry.id   AF-E3M1N4-F1
#
_cell.length_a   1.000
_cell.length_b   1.000
_cell.length_c   1.000
_cell.angle_alpha   90.00
_cell.angle_beta   90.00
_cell.angle_gamma   90.00
#
_symmetry.space_group_name_H-M   'P 1'
#
loop_
_entity.id
_entity.type
_entity.pdbx_description
1 polymer ?
#
loop_
_entity_poly.entity_id
_entity_poly.type
_entity_poly.pdbx_seq_one_letter_code
_entity_poly.pdbx_strand_id
1 'polypeptide(L)'
;MRFLKFPFLVHLNIQKYLEPSELLLLSFCSLRTRALVSSMRHAPTYSVFVLDRPEVMYYSLINLPEKEKTVIIWTWKSEQMGDVKTERVKSKYIDLECKITFNKNSNTPILWCSFEDGPSRKRFATALHSHMCEVFRVEPEMQFKLSLEYMNDLPYTNTVRDVTLLDTFVNYEVVDEFFKKYHVKRAVVSLSFKDSPLKGSFQFLQVNNVIMKSAFWLKRSQFLKFDCENLVTGPSELKKRDLVAFVKQWLKGNNTKLKTLHVLSTYCVDVHTIMNKFDLSRWDPQVDKVEYNEPIYDYANQIVLTQHYLKLGQNGIVKRKSDGLRALATTFDGQFHFHVFHNEFELK
;
A
#
# COMPACT_ATOMS: atom_id res chain seq x y z
N MET A 1 -36.61 14.96 10.34
CA MET A 1 -35.76 15.73 9.38
C MET A 1 -36.59 16.09 8.15
N ARG A 2 -36.73 17.38 7.79
CA ARG A 2 -37.55 17.83 6.63
C ARG A 2 -37.03 17.31 5.29
N PHE A 3 -35.71 17.11 5.18
CA PHE A 3 -35.05 16.50 4.02
C PHE A 3 -35.71 15.20 3.55
N LEU A 4 -36.09 14.31 4.47
CA LEU A 4 -36.71 13.02 4.14
C LEU A 4 -38.13 13.13 3.55
N LYS A 5 -38.72 14.33 3.51
CA LYS A 5 -40.04 14.57 2.91
C LYS A 5 -39.97 14.86 1.41
N PHE A 6 -38.79 15.12 0.86
CA PHE A 6 -38.64 15.36 -0.57
C PHE A 6 -38.90 14.09 -1.40
N PRO A 7 -39.35 14.23 -2.66
CA PRO A 7 -39.42 13.11 -3.59
C PRO A 7 -38.04 12.51 -3.87
N PHE A 8 -38.01 11.22 -4.22
CA PHE A 8 -36.78 10.46 -4.49
C PHE A 8 -35.83 11.15 -5.49
N LEU A 9 -36.37 11.73 -6.58
CA LEU A 9 -35.54 12.41 -7.59
C LEU A 9 -34.80 13.62 -7.01
N VAL A 10 -35.43 14.35 -6.09
CA VAL A 10 -34.80 15.49 -5.39
C VAL A 10 -33.68 14.98 -4.48
N HIS A 11 -33.88 13.85 -3.79
CA HIS A 11 -32.81 13.25 -3.00
C HIS A 11 -31.62 12.81 -3.85
N LEU A 12 -31.85 12.21 -5.01
CA LEU A 12 -30.78 11.83 -5.94
C LEU A 12 -29.99 13.05 -6.41
N ASN A 13 -30.69 14.15 -6.72
CA ASN A 13 -30.01 15.38 -7.14
C ASN A 13 -29.21 16.01 -6.01
N ILE A 14 -29.75 16.10 -4.79
CA ILE A 14 -29.01 16.66 -3.65
C ILE A 14 -27.75 15.85 -3.36
N GLN A 15 -27.87 14.53 -3.31
CA GLN A 15 -26.74 13.68 -2.94
C GLN A 15 -25.60 13.69 -3.95
N LYS A 16 -25.86 14.00 -5.24
CA LYS A 16 -24.80 14.19 -6.26
C LYS A 16 -23.89 15.38 -5.97
N TYR A 17 -24.36 16.36 -5.20
CA TYR A 17 -23.59 17.55 -4.81
C TYR A 17 -22.99 17.43 -3.41
N LEU A 18 -23.20 16.30 -2.71
CA LEU A 18 -22.61 16.07 -1.40
C LEU A 18 -21.27 15.35 -1.55
N GLU A 19 -20.33 15.75 -0.73
CA GLU A 19 -19.03 15.11 -0.62
C GLU A 19 -19.14 13.75 0.09
N PRO A 20 -18.20 12.80 -0.13
CA PRO A 20 -18.23 11.49 0.54
C PRO A 20 -18.32 11.59 2.07
N SER A 21 -17.68 12.59 2.68
CA SER A 21 -17.75 12.85 4.12
C SER A 21 -19.14 13.28 4.58
N GLU A 22 -19.83 14.12 3.80
CA GLU A 22 -21.19 14.59 4.08
C GLU A 22 -22.20 13.45 3.92
N LEU A 23 -22.04 12.64 2.88
CA LEU A 23 -22.81 11.42 2.67
C LEU A 23 -22.62 10.42 3.83
N LEU A 24 -21.40 10.31 4.37
CA LEU A 24 -21.11 9.45 5.51
C LEU A 24 -21.87 9.93 6.75
N LEU A 25 -21.78 11.23 7.09
CA LEU A 25 -22.52 11.79 8.21
C LEU A 25 -24.04 11.64 8.03
N LEU A 26 -24.56 11.89 6.83
CA LEU A 26 -25.96 11.69 6.50
C LEU A 26 -26.40 10.23 6.72
N SER A 27 -25.55 9.27 6.39
CA SER A 27 -25.81 7.85 6.59
C SER A 27 -25.91 7.44 8.07
N PHE A 28 -25.38 8.24 8.99
CA PHE A 28 -25.50 8.01 10.44
C PHE A 28 -26.78 8.63 11.04
N CYS A 29 -27.49 9.52 10.34
CA CYS A 29 -28.64 10.20 10.92
C CYS A 29 -29.85 9.29 11.17
N SER A 30 -30.09 8.28 10.32
CA SER A 30 -31.23 7.35 10.45
C SER A 30 -31.09 6.17 9.50
N LEU A 31 -31.85 5.09 9.73
CA LEU A 31 -31.97 3.98 8.77
C LEU A 31 -32.47 4.42 7.38
N ARG A 32 -33.34 5.43 7.33
CA ARG A 32 -33.88 5.95 6.05
C ARG A 32 -32.84 6.72 5.26
N THR A 33 -32.07 7.61 5.91
CA THR A 33 -30.96 8.32 5.26
C THR A 33 -29.84 7.38 4.87
N ARG A 34 -29.57 6.35 5.67
CA ARG A 34 -28.65 5.27 5.30
C ARG A 34 -29.08 4.56 4.02
N ALA A 35 -30.32 4.07 3.96
CA ALA A 35 -30.85 3.40 2.78
C ALA A 35 -30.81 4.31 1.53
N LEU A 36 -31.07 5.60 1.73
CA LEU A 36 -30.96 6.60 0.69
C LEU A 36 -29.52 6.70 0.15
N VAL A 37 -28.52 6.86 1.01
CA VAL A 37 -27.10 6.94 0.61
C VAL A 37 -26.64 5.64 -0.05
N SER A 38 -27.05 4.48 0.48
CA SER A 38 -26.73 3.16 -0.09
C SER A 38 -27.32 2.90 -1.48
N SER A 39 -28.39 3.62 -1.85
CA SER A 39 -29.04 3.48 -3.16
C SER A 39 -28.21 4.09 -4.30
N MET A 40 -27.29 4.98 -3.98
CA MET A 40 -26.39 5.56 -4.98
C MET A 40 -25.27 4.59 -5.36
N ARG A 41 -24.86 4.65 -6.62
CA ARG A 41 -23.59 4.03 -7.04
C ARG A 41 -22.45 4.95 -6.62
N HIS A 42 -21.73 4.53 -5.59
CA HIS A 42 -20.45 5.12 -5.23
C HIS A 42 -19.36 4.49 -6.12
N ALA A 43 -18.36 5.28 -6.50
CA ALA A 43 -17.23 4.82 -7.31
C ALA A 43 -15.92 4.43 -6.56
N PRO A 44 -15.81 4.42 -5.21
CA PRO A 44 -14.55 4.09 -4.57
C PRO A 44 -14.28 2.60 -4.66
N THR A 45 -13.10 2.25 -5.17
CA THR A 45 -12.67 0.86 -5.28
C THR A 45 -12.15 0.35 -3.94
N TYR A 46 -11.40 1.17 -3.19
CA TYR A 46 -10.78 0.72 -1.93
C TYR A 46 -10.82 1.79 -0.84
N SER A 47 -10.54 1.35 0.39
CA SER A 47 -10.29 2.23 1.54
C SER A 47 -8.93 1.97 2.16
N VAL A 48 -8.37 3.02 2.76
CA VAL A 48 -7.16 2.94 3.56
C VAL A 48 -7.39 3.55 4.95
N PHE A 49 -6.93 2.83 5.97
CA PHE A 49 -6.76 3.38 7.31
C PHE A 49 -5.39 4.04 7.39
N VAL A 50 -5.34 5.30 7.83
CA VAL A 50 -4.09 6.02 8.05
C VAL A 50 -3.85 6.21 9.54
N LEU A 51 -2.67 5.83 10.02
CA LEU A 51 -2.21 5.96 11.40
C LEU A 51 -0.78 6.54 11.38
N ASP A 52 -0.67 7.85 11.14
CA ASP A 52 0.61 8.56 11.03
C ASP A 52 1.07 9.20 12.34
N ARG A 53 0.17 9.30 13.32
CA ARG A 53 0.34 10.05 14.56
C ARG A 53 -0.36 9.31 15.70
N PRO A 54 0.10 9.51 16.94
CA PRO A 54 -0.53 8.90 18.09
C PRO A 54 -1.95 9.43 18.26
N GLU A 55 -2.83 8.55 18.70
CA GLU A 55 -4.20 8.87 19.16
C GLU A 55 -5.16 9.42 18.11
N VAL A 56 -4.81 9.32 16.83
CA VAL A 56 -5.63 9.79 15.72
C VAL A 56 -5.63 8.74 14.62
N MET A 57 -6.81 8.48 14.05
CA MET A 57 -6.96 7.60 12.91
C MET A 57 -7.81 8.27 11.83
N TYR A 58 -7.43 8.03 10.58
CA TYR A 58 -8.12 8.54 9.41
C TYR A 58 -8.66 7.37 8.59
N TYR A 59 -9.82 7.58 7.98
CA TYR A 59 -10.35 6.68 6.96
C TYR A 59 -10.45 7.44 5.65
N SER A 60 -9.72 6.96 4.65
CA SER A 60 -9.69 7.55 3.31
C SER A 60 -10.26 6.59 2.29
N LEU A 61 -10.93 7.13 1.27
CA LEU A 61 -11.31 6.40 0.07
C LEU A 61 -10.27 6.62 -1.02
N ILE A 62 -10.05 5.58 -1.82
CA ILE A 62 -9.15 5.61 -2.98
C ILE A 62 -10.01 5.47 -4.23
N ASN A 63 -10.06 6.53 -5.04
CA ASN A 63 -10.57 6.48 -6.40
C ASN A 63 -9.36 6.39 -7.34
N LEU A 64 -9.29 5.37 -8.19
CA LEU A 64 -8.32 5.36 -9.28
C LEU A 64 -8.92 6.11 -10.47
N PRO A 65 -8.18 6.99 -11.18
CA PRO A 65 -6.78 7.38 -10.99
C PRO A 65 -6.57 8.55 -10.00
N GLU A 66 -7.62 9.08 -9.37
CA GLU A 66 -7.57 10.31 -8.57
C GLU A 66 -7.65 10.10 -7.04
N LYS A 67 -6.49 10.25 -6.40
CA LYS A 67 -6.22 10.72 -5.02
C LYS A 67 -6.98 10.03 -3.87
N GLU A 68 -6.18 9.56 -2.90
CA GLU A 68 -6.61 9.29 -1.53
C GLU A 68 -7.38 10.51 -0.97
N LYS A 69 -8.67 10.35 -0.64
CA LYS A 69 -9.51 11.39 -0.02
C LYS A 69 -9.96 10.95 1.36
N THR A 70 -9.54 11.69 2.39
CA THR A 70 -9.99 11.44 3.77
C THR A 70 -11.46 11.80 3.93
N VAL A 71 -12.24 10.82 4.38
CA VAL A 71 -13.68 10.93 4.58
C VAL A 71 -14.03 11.25 6.03
N ILE A 72 -13.30 10.66 6.97
CA ILE A 72 -13.52 10.87 8.40
C ILE A 72 -12.23 10.69 9.19
N ILE A 73 -12.11 11.47 10.25
CA ILE A 73 -11.03 11.43 11.22
C ILE A 73 -11.67 11.14 12.57
N TRP A 74 -11.04 10.30 13.38
CA TRP A 74 -11.39 10.21 14.79
C TRP A 74 -10.16 10.24 15.68
N THR A 75 -10.34 10.80 16.85
CA THR A 75 -9.30 11.01 17.85
C THR A 75 -9.83 10.66 19.22
N TRP A 76 -8.95 10.18 20.10
CA TRP A 76 -9.25 9.88 21.49
C TRP A 76 -8.39 10.66 22.48
N LYS A 77 -7.95 11.85 22.05
CA LYS A 77 -7.29 12.82 22.92
C LYS A 77 -8.28 13.38 23.94
N SER A 78 -8.13 12.97 25.18
CA SER A 78 -9.02 13.31 26.31
C SER A 78 -9.06 14.81 26.61
N GLU A 79 -7.96 15.54 26.36
CA GLU A 79 -7.77 16.93 26.78
C GLU A 79 -8.62 17.98 26.03
N GLN A 80 -9.32 17.62 24.94
CA GLN A 80 -10.02 18.58 24.07
C GLN A 80 -11.55 18.44 24.03
N MET A 81 -12.12 17.58 24.87
CA MET A 81 -13.58 17.37 24.94
C MET A 81 -14.28 18.58 25.58
N GLY A 82 -13.84 19.04 26.77
CA GLY A 82 -14.46 20.15 27.52
C GLY A 82 -15.95 19.93 27.81
N ASP A 83 -16.68 20.97 28.24
CA ASP A 83 -18.14 20.93 28.47
C ASP A 83 -18.98 20.99 27.17
N VAL A 84 -18.42 20.55 26.05
CA VAL A 84 -19.09 20.68 24.75
C VAL A 84 -20.14 19.59 24.57
N LYS A 85 -21.31 19.99 24.05
CA LYS A 85 -22.40 19.08 23.70
C LYS A 85 -21.89 17.93 22.80
N THR A 86 -22.07 16.71 23.28
CA THR A 86 -21.82 15.48 22.54
C THR A 86 -23.01 15.13 21.64
N GLU A 87 -22.72 14.41 20.57
CA GLU A 87 -23.70 13.82 19.66
C GLU A 87 -23.52 12.29 19.70
N ARG A 88 -24.63 11.56 19.56
CA ARG A 88 -24.61 10.09 19.58
C ARG A 88 -24.73 9.54 18.17
N VAL A 89 -23.63 9.00 17.64
CA VAL A 89 -23.55 8.34 16.34
C VAL A 89 -24.02 6.90 16.48
N LYS A 90 -25.15 6.55 15.83
CA LYS A 90 -25.72 5.20 15.84
C LYS A 90 -25.78 4.58 14.45
N SER A 91 -25.21 3.39 14.31
CA SER A 91 -25.38 2.49 13.16
C SER A 91 -25.49 1.05 13.68
N LYS A 92 -25.66 0.07 12.77
CA LYS A 92 -25.91 -1.35 13.09
C LYS A 92 -24.92 -1.93 14.11
N TYR A 93 -23.65 -1.53 14.03
CA TYR A 93 -22.57 -1.97 14.92
C TYR A 93 -21.83 -0.80 15.60
N ILE A 94 -22.37 0.41 15.50
CA ILE A 94 -21.74 1.62 16.04
C ILE A 94 -22.73 2.24 17.02
N ASP A 95 -22.34 2.37 18.27
CA ASP A 95 -23.02 3.22 19.24
C ASP A 95 -21.93 4.02 19.95
N LEU A 96 -21.74 5.25 19.48
CA LEU A 96 -20.63 6.09 19.88
C LEU A 96 -21.16 7.45 20.29
N GLU A 97 -20.88 7.84 21.53
CA GLU A 97 -21.00 9.22 21.95
C GLU A 97 -19.71 9.96 21.63
N CYS A 98 -19.81 11.05 20.87
CA CYS A 98 -18.65 11.82 20.43
C CYS A 98 -19.02 13.28 20.19
N LYS A 99 -18.04 14.16 20.31
CA LYS A 99 -18.17 15.53 19.79
C LYS A 99 -17.77 15.53 18.31
N ILE A 100 -18.55 16.21 17.48
CA ILE A 100 -18.28 16.31 16.03
C ILE A 100 -17.82 17.73 15.72
N THR A 101 -16.65 17.86 15.09
CA THR A 101 -16.14 19.13 14.55
C THR A 101 -15.68 18.94 13.12
N PHE A 102 -15.28 20.01 12.44
CA PHE A 102 -14.81 19.95 11.06
C PHE A 102 -13.40 20.53 10.96
N ASN A 103 -12.53 19.87 10.21
CA ASN A 103 -11.23 20.41 9.85
C ASN A 103 -11.42 21.71 9.05
N LYS A 104 -10.82 22.81 9.50
CA LYS A 104 -11.01 24.14 8.90
C LYS A 104 -10.64 24.22 7.42
N ASN A 105 -9.67 23.41 6.98
CA ASN A 105 -9.11 23.50 5.63
C ASN A 105 -9.79 22.52 4.67
N SER A 106 -10.06 21.30 5.12
CA SER A 106 -10.60 20.23 4.26
C SER A 106 -12.10 20.00 4.42
N ASN A 107 -12.74 20.65 5.40
CA ASN A 107 -14.12 20.37 5.83
C ASN A 107 -14.36 18.88 6.19
N THR A 108 -13.30 18.14 6.51
CA THR A 108 -13.41 16.73 6.90
C THR A 108 -13.94 16.63 8.33
N PRO A 109 -14.95 15.78 8.60
CA PRO A 109 -15.44 15.57 9.95
C PRO A 109 -14.38 14.91 10.84
N ILE A 110 -14.29 15.43 12.07
CA ILE A 110 -13.45 14.93 13.14
C ILE A 110 -14.37 14.50 14.29
N LEU A 111 -14.33 13.22 14.62
CA LEU A 111 -15.01 12.65 15.79
C LEU A 111 -14.05 12.66 16.98
N TRP A 112 -14.44 13.34 18.05
CA TRP A 112 -13.74 13.32 19.33
C TRP A 112 -14.41 12.26 20.21
N CYS A 113 -13.76 11.12 20.35
CA CYS A 113 -14.32 9.92 20.95
C CYS A 113 -13.75 9.69 22.35
N SER A 114 -14.62 9.39 23.31
CA SER A 114 -14.22 8.98 24.67
C SER A 114 -13.98 7.46 24.74
N PHE A 115 -13.01 6.95 23.98
CA PHE A 115 -12.67 5.53 24.07
C PHE A 115 -11.93 5.22 25.37
N GLU A 116 -12.47 4.31 26.17
CA GLU A 116 -11.88 3.90 27.45
C GLU A 116 -10.63 3.02 27.28
N ASP A 117 -10.57 2.23 26.21
CA ASP A 117 -9.50 1.24 26.00
C ASP A 117 -9.20 0.96 24.50
N GLY A 118 -8.10 0.27 24.25
CA GLY A 118 -7.69 -0.18 22.91
C GLY A 118 -8.71 -1.07 22.19
N PRO A 119 -9.29 -2.10 22.84
CA PRO A 119 -10.35 -2.93 22.25
C PRO A 119 -11.54 -2.11 21.70
N SER A 120 -11.99 -1.08 22.41
CA SER A 120 -13.09 -0.21 21.96
C SER A 120 -12.73 0.55 20.69
N ARG A 121 -11.49 1.05 20.59
CA ARG A 121 -10.98 1.72 19.37
C ARG A 121 -11.01 0.79 18.17
N LYS A 122 -10.54 -0.46 18.35
CA LYS A 122 -10.56 -1.48 17.29
C LYS A 122 -11.96 -1.85 16.85
N ARG A 123 -12.88 -2.07 17.81
CA ARG A 123 -14.28 -2.37 17.52
C ARG A 123 -14.90 -1.27 16.68
N PHE A 124 -14.67 -0.01 17.05
CA PHE A 124 -15.17 1.13 16.27
C PHE A 124 -14.59 1.15 14.84
N ALA A 125 -13.27 1.04 14.69
CA ALA A 125 -12.62 1.03 13.38
C ALA A 125 -13.17 -0.11 12.47
N THR A 126 -13.38 -1.29 13.06
CA THR A 126 -13.92 -2.47 12.37
C THR A 126 -15.38 -2.27 11.95
N ALA A 127 -16.20 -1.72 12.86
CA ALA A 127 -17.60 -1.42 12.62
C ALA A 127 -17.77 -0.31 11.56
N LEU A 128 -16.90 0.70 11.60
CA LEU A 128 -16.85 1.76 10.59
C LEU A 128 -16.55 1.18 9.21
N HIS A 129 -15.52 0.35 9.06
CA HIS A 129 -15.22 -0.28 7.77
C HIS A 129 -16.38 -1.16 7.26
N SER A 130 -17.02 -1.92 8.15
CA SER A 130 -18.20 -2.72 7.81
C SER A 130 -19.34 -1.84 7.29
N HIS A 131 -19.57 -0.68 7.93
CA HIS A 131 -20.54 0.31 7.46
C HIS A 131 -20.15 0.89 6.10
N MET A 132 -18.87 1.16 5.86
CA MET A 132 -18.37 1.64 4.56
C MET A 132 -18.55 0.60 3.45
N CYS A 133 -18.34 -0.68 3.73
CA CYS A 133 -18.63 -1.75 2.79
C CYS A 133 -20.14 -1.82 2.47
N GLU A 134 -21.00 -1.77 3.49
CA GLU A 134 -22.46 -1.86 3.32
C GLU A 134 -23.06 -0.63 2.62
N VAL A 135 -22.55 0.58 2.89
CA VAL A 135 -23.14 1.85 2.41
C VAL A 135 -22.46 2.37 1.15
N PHE A 136 -21.14 2.35 1.11
CA PHE A 136 -20.33 2.90 0.02
C PHE A 136 -19.80 1.84 -0.93
N ARG A 137 -20.10 0.55 -0.69
CA ARG A 137 -19.68 -0.59 -1.53
C ARG A 137 -18.16 -0.64 -1.75
N VAL A 138 -17.41 -0.20 -0.74
CA VAL A 138 -15.95 -0.34 -0.72
C VAL A 138 -15.59 -1.82 -0.64
N GLU A 139 -14.51 -2.22 -1.31
CA GLU A 139 -14.00 -3.59 -1.21
C GLU A 139 -13.68 -3.97 0.25
N PRO A 140 -14.04 -5.20 0.70
CA PRO A 140 -13.83 -5.64 2.08
C PRO A 140 -12.36 -5.77 2.50
N GLU A 141 -11.44 -5.81 1.55
CA GLU A 141 -10.01 -5.90 1.87
C GLU A 141 -9.48 -4.54 2.36
N MET A 142 -9.01 -4.52 3.60
CA MET A 142 -8.44 -3.31 4.19
C MET A 142 -7.05 -3.01 3.62
N GLN A 143 -6.73 -1.72 3.49
CA GLN A 143 -5.37 -1.23 3.28
C GLN A 143 -4.94 -0.40 4.48
N PHE A 144 -3.65 -0.43 4.81
CA PHE A 144 -3.10 0.35 5.92
C PHE A 144 -1.98 1.27 5.45
N LYS A 145 -1.92 2.46 6.03
CA LYS A 145 -0.80 3.41 5.91
C LYS A 145 -0.43 3.88 7.31
N LEU A 146 0.67 3.37 7.85
CA LEU A 146 0.93 3.53 9.29
C LEU A 146 2.41 3.65 9.66
N SER A 147 2.64 4.28 10.81
CA SER A 147 3.77 3.96 11.67
C SER A 147 3.45 2.68 12.46
N LEU A 148 4.39 1.74 12.52
CA LEU A 148 4.23 0.47 13.25
C LEU A 148 4.10 0.67 14.77
N GLU A 149 4.50 1.82 15.30
CA GLU A 149 4.26 2.21 16.70
C GLU A 149 2.76 2.16 17.06
N TYR A 150 1.88 2.36 16.07
CA TYR A 150 0.43 2.43 16.27
C TYR A 150 -0.30 1.18 15.75
N MET A 151 0.42 0.10 15.40
CA MET A 151 -0.22 -1.10 14.85
C MET A 151 -1.21 -1.77 15.82
N ASN A 152 -1.10 -1.45 17.11
CA ASN A 152 -1.97 -1.95 18.15
C ASN A 152 -3.35 -1.29 18.17
N ASP A 153 -3.60 -0.24 17.39
CA ASP A 153 -4.92 0.39 17.26
C ASP A 153 -5.67 -0.04 15.98
N LEU A 154 -5.01 -0.79 15.10
CA LEU A 154 -5.60 -1.27 13.84
C LEU A 154 -6.89 -2.08 14.06
N PRO A 155 -7.85 -1.99 13.11
CA PRO A 155 -9.09 -2.77 13.15
C PRO A 155 -8.83 -4.27 13.23
N TYR A 156 -9.84 -5.03 13.67
CA TYR A 156 -9.75 -6.48 13.72
C TYR A 156 -9.73 -7.07 12.31
N THR A 157 -8.54 -7.50 11.89
CA THR A 157 -8.30 -8.29 10.69
C THR A 157 -6.98 -9.05 10.83
N ASN A 158 -6.83 -10.13 10.09
CA ASN A 158 -5.58 -10.85 9.90
C ASN A 158 -5.07 -10.80 8.45
N THR A 159 -5.88 -10.29 7.52
CA THR A 159 -5.49 -10.11 6.11
C THR A 159 -5.60 -8.66 5.70
N VAL A 160 -4.60 -8.19 4.97
CA VAL A 160 -4.52 -6.80 4.51
C VAL A 160 -4.13 -6.86 3.04
N ARG A 161 -4.75 -6.03 2.21
CA ARG A 161 -4.43 -5.97 0.78
C ARG A 161 -3.04 -5.37 0.59
N ASP A 162 -2.88 -4.12 1.03
CA ASP A 162 -1.66 -3.33 0.88
C ASP A 162 -1.29 -2.65 2.19
N VAL A 163 0.01 -2.51 2.43
CA VAL A 163 0.55 -1.79 3.58
C VAL A 163 1.56 -0.75 3.12
N THR A 164 1.34 0.51 3.46
CA THR A 164 2.34 1.58 3.35
C THR A 164 2.95 1.85 4.72
N LEU A 165 4.23 1.50 4.87
CA LEU A 165 5.01 1.77 6.07
C LEU A 165 5.58 3.18 5.99
N LEU A 166 5.19 4.03 6.93
CA LEU A 166 5.75 5.36 7.13
C LEU A 166 7.12 5.26 7.83
N ASP A 167 7.89 6.35 7.87
CA ASP A 167 9.12 6.38 8.67
C ASP A 167 8.79 6.01 10.12
N THR A 168 9.52 5.04 10.66
CA THR A 168 9.25 4.40 11.96
C THR A 168 10.53 4.34 12.78
N PHE A 169 10.40 4.51 14.09
CA PHE A 169 11.50 4.34 15.05
C PHE A 169 11.28 3.10 15.94
N VAL A 170 10.80 2.01 15.33
CA VAL A 170 10.62 0.72 16.02
C VAL A 170 11.86 -0.17 15.86
N ASN A 171 11.94 -1.24 16.62
CA ASN A 171 12.94 -2.30 16.40
C ASN A 171 12.41 -3.33 15.36
N TYR A 172 13.27 -4.25 14.92
CA TYR A 172 12.89 -5.22 13.89
C TYR A 172 11.94 -6.30 14.43
N GLU A 173 11.91 -6.53 15.75
CA GLU A 173 11.00 -7.46 16.40
C GLU A 173 9.54 -7.03 16.22
N VAL A 174 9.25 -5.73 16.32
CA VAL A 174 7.91 -5.16 16.05
C VAL A 174 7.53 -5.33 14.57
N VAL A 175 8.49 -5.19 13.65
CA VAL A 175 8.26 -5.44 12.21
C VAL A 175 7.89 -6.91 11.99
N ASP A 176 8.63 -7.84 12.59
CA ASP A 176 8.33 -9.27 12.48
C ASP A 176 6.99 -9.63 13.14
N GLU A 177 6.64 -9.01 14.28
CA GLU A 177 5.34 -9.18 14.92
C GLU A 177 4.21 -8.73 13.99
N PHE A 178 4.37 -7.58 13.33
CA PHE A 178 3.39 -7.08 12.37
C PHE A 178 3.13 -8.09 11.25
N PHE A 179 4.18 -8.58 10.58
CA PHE A 179 4.02 -9.51 9.45
C PHE A 179 3.60 -10.92 9.88
N LYS A 180 3.84 -11.33 11.13
CA LYS A 180 3.26 -12.55 11.70
C LYS A 180 1.75 -12.41 11.93
N LYS A 181 1.31 -11.23 12.33
CA LYS A 181 -0.09 -10.93 12.67
C LYS A 181 -0.95 -10.64 11.44
N TYR A 182 -0.39 -9.92 10.46
CA TYR A 182 -1.10 -9.48 9.26
C TYR A 182 -0.50 -10.11 8.01
N HIS A 183 -1.29 -10.93 7.34
CA HIS A 183 -0.95 -11.47 6.03
C HIS A 183 -1.23 -10.41 4.95
N VAL A 184 -0.15 -9.81 4.45
CA VAL A 184 -0.21 -8.83 3.35
C VAL A 184 -0.31 -9.58 2.02
N LYS A 185 -1.45 -9.44 1.35
CA LYS A 185 -1.79 -10.21 0.14
C LYS A 185 -1.15 -9.67 -1.12
N ARG A 186 -1.07 -8.35 -1.25
CA ARG A 186 -0.69 -7.69 -2.50
C ARG A 186 0.65 -6.98 -2.39
N ALA A 187 0.79 -5.89 -1.64
CA ALA A 187 2.04 -5.12 -1.63
C ALA A 187 2.42 -4.50 -0.28
N VAL A 188 3.73 -4.34 -0.07
CA VAL A 188 4.28 -3.47 0.97
C VAL A 188 5.04 -2.31 0.30
N VAL A 189 4.65 -1.10 0.65
CA VAL A 189 5.32 0.14 0.24
C VAL A 189 6.06 0.72 1.43
N SER A 190 7.38 0.85 1.35
CA SER A 190 8.18 1.53 2.37
C SER A 190 8.48 2.96 1.93
N LEU A 191 8.16 3.92 2.79
CA LEU A 191 8.55 5.31 2.63
C LEU A 191 9.85 5.65 3.39
N SER A 192 10.57 4.65 3.91
CA SER A 192 11.70 4.89 4.80
C SER A 192 12.90 5.52 4.11
N PHE A 193 13.37 6.68 4.57
CA PHE A 193 14.51 7.39 3.97
C PHE A 193 15.87 7.12 4.63
N LYS A 194 15.88 6.74 5.91
CA LYS A 194 17.10 6.56 6.73
C LYS A 194 17.28 5.10 7.16
N ASP A 195 18.15 4.87 8.14
CA ASP A 195 18.30 3.56 8.78
C ASP A 195 16.92 3.03 9.20
N SER A 196 16.58 1.84 8.72
CA SER A 196 15.23 1.29 8.79
C SER A 196 15.24 -0.02 9.58
N PRO A 197 14.28 -0.24 10.49
CA PRO A 197 14.16 -1.51 11.22
C PRO A 197 13.88 -2.71 10.30
N LEU A 198 13.40 -2.44 9.08
CA LEU A 198 13.20 -3.44 8.03
C LEU A 198 14.47 -4.26 7.74
N LYS A 199 15.68 -3.71 8.00
CA LYS A 199 16.96 -4.40 7.78
C LYS A 199 17.16 -5.68 8.60
N GLY A 200 16.49 -5.77 9.76
CA GLY A 200 16.60 -6.90 10.68
C GLY A 200 15.47 -7.91 10.58
N SER A 201 14.36 -7.55 9.92
CA SER A 201 13.15 -8.36 9.86
C SER A 201 13.31 -9.51 8.88
N PHE A 202 13.13 -10.75 9.35
CA PHE A 202 13.11 -11.92 8.48
C PHE A 202 11.81 -12.01 7.70
N GLN A 203 10.68 -11.63 8.33
CA GLN A 203 9.36 -11.71 7.71
C GLN A 203 9.23 -10.74 6.54
N PHE A 204 9.74 -9.51 6.71
CA PHE A 204 9.73 -8.50 5.65
C PHE A 204 10.46 -8.95 4.38
N LEU A 205 11.59 -9.64 4.52
CA LEU A 205 12.40 -10.13 3.40
C LEU A 205 11.71 -11.25 2.58
N GLN A 206 10.61 -11.81 3.08
CA GLN A 206 9.83 -12.87 2.43
C GLN A 206 8.56 -12.34 1.74
N VAL A 207 8.23 -11.06 1.92
CA VAL A 207 7.05 -10.43 1.30
C VAL A 207 7.17 -10.49 -0.23
N ASN A 208 6.10 -10.90 -0.90
CA ASN A 208 6.14 -11.12 -2.35
C ASN A 208 6.38 -9.83 -3.14
N ASN A 209 5.74 -8.71 -2.78
CA ASN A 209 5.88 -7.46 -3.53
C ASN A 209 6.29 -6.31 -2.61
N VAL A 210 7.52 -5.85 -2.79
CA VAL A 210 8.13 -4.80 -1.97
C VAL A 210 8.53 -3.63 -2.85
N ILE A 211 7.97 -2.46 -2.54
CA ILE A 211 8.27 -1.19 -3.21
C ILE A 211 8.85 -0.23 -2.18
N MET A 212 10.11 0.14 -2.32
CA MET A 212 10.77 1.10 -1.44
C MET A 212 10.92 2.42 -2.18
N LYS A 213 10.33 3.52 -1.69
CA LYS A 213 10.54 4.85 -2.30
C LYS A 213 11.97 5.36 -2.10
N SER A 214 12.64 4.92 -1.03
CA SER A 214 14.07 5.08 -0.81
C SER A 214 14.62 3.83 -0.11
N ALA A 215 15.86 3.45 -0.42
CA ALA A 215 16.49 2.24 0.07
C ALA A 215 17.96 2.46 0.47
N PHE A 216 18.31 3.64 1.00
CA PHE A 216 19.69 3.92 1.46
C PHE A 216 20.16 3.00 2.60
N TRP A 217 19.21 2.49 3.41
CA TRP A 217 19.49 1.50 4.45
C TRP A 217 19.79 0.10 3.90
N LEU A 218 19.37 -0.21 2.67
CA LEU A 218 19.48 -1.54 2.09
C LEU A 218 20.94 -1.86 1.77
N LYS A 219 21.55 -2.72 2.60
CA LYS A 219 22.91 -3.21 2.37
C LYS A 219 22.89 -4.58 1.69
N ARG A 220 24.03 -4.96 1.11
CA ARG A 220 24.24 -6.23 0.40
C ARG A 220 23.72 -7.45 1.18
N SER A 221 23.98 -7.52 2.48
CA SER A 221 23.60 -8.67 3.30
C SER A 221 22.09 -8.88 3.40
N GLN A 222 21.29 -7.80 3.35
CA GLN A 222 19.84 -7.85 3.32
C GLN A 222 19.34 -8.07 1.90
N PHE A 223 19.91 -7.33 0.94
CA PHE A 223 19.52 -7.40 -0.47
C PHE A 223 19.57 -8.84 -1.02
N LEU A 224 20.64 -9.59 -0.68
CA LEU A 224 20.83 -10.97 -1.13
C LEU A 224 19.99 -12.01 -0.36
N LYS A 225 19.21 -11.60 0.65
CA LYS A 225 18.31 -12.48 1.42
C LYS A 225 16.85 -12.34 1.01
N PHE A 226 16.52 -11.40 0.14
CA PHE A 226 15.15 -11.27 -0.35
C PHE A 226 14.75 -12.51 -1.14
N ASP A 227 13.65 -13.10 -0.71
CA ASP A 227 12.89 -14.09 -1.45
C ASP A 227 11.53 -13.46 -1.71
N CYS A 228 11.36 -12.87 -2.90
CA CYS A 228 10.18 -12.07 -3.27
C CYS A 228 9.88 -12.19 -4.77
N GLU A 229 8.64 -11.93 -5.17
CA GLU A 229 8.25 -11.84 -6.58
C GLU A 229 8.73 -10.53 -7.20
N ASN A 230 8.49 -9.41 -6.52
CA ASN A 230 8.84 -8.08 -7.02
C ASN A 230 9.57 -7.28 -5.95
N LEU A 231 10.78 -6.81 -6.28
CA LEU A 231 11.55 -5.87 -5.46
C LEU A 231 11.87 -4.63 -6.28
N VAL A 232 11.24 -3.51 -5.94
CA VAL A 232 11.48 -2.22 -6.60
C VAL A 232 12.03 -1.25 -5.57
N THR A 233 13.20 -0.68 -5.85
CA THR A 233 13.79 0.35 -5.01
C THR A 233 13.93 1.65 -5.78
N GLY A 234 13.53 2.75 -5.13
CA GLY A 234 14.04 4.07 -5.43
C GLY A 234 15.53 4.18 -5.06
N PRO A 235 16.04 5.40 -4.82
CA PRO A 235 17.47 5.62 -4.61
C PRO A 235 18.07 4.72 -3.53
N SER A 236 19.16 4.04 -3.85
CA SER A 236 19.88 3.10 -2.99
C SER A 236 21.40 3.25 -3.13
N GLU A 237 22.15 2.76 -2.14
CA GLU A 237 23.62 2.69 -2.19
C GLU A 237 24.14 1.32 -2.69
N LEU A 238 23.30 0.54 -3.35
CA LEU A 238 23.71 -0.75 -3.89
C LEU A 238 24.70 -0.54 -5.03
N LYS A 239 25.84 -1.23 -4.96
CA LYS A 239 26.95 -1.07 -5.92
C LYS A 239 26.87 -2.14 -7.00
N LYS A 240 27.60 -1.94 -8.10
CA LYS A 240 27.76 -2.92 -9.18
C LYS A 240 28.05 -4.35 -8.68
N ARG A 241 28.93 -4.48 -7.67
CA ARG A 241 29.30 -5.79 -7.08
C ARG A 241 28.14 -6.49 -6.38
N ASP A 242 27.15 -5.75 -5.90
CA ASP A 242 25.97 -6.27 -5.21
C ASP A 242 24.96 -6.80 -6.22
N LEU A 243 24.75 -6.06 -7.31
CA LEU A 243 23.93 -6.47 -8.45
C LEU A 243 24.51 -7.72 -9.13
N VAL A 244 25.82 -7.77 -9.37
CA VAL A 244 26.51 -8.98 -9.90
C VAL A 244 26.29 -10.18 -8.98
N ALA A 245 26.34 -9.97 -7.65
CA ALA A 245 26.17 -11.06 -6.70
C ALA A 245 24.74 -11.58 -6.66
N PHE A 246 23.76 -10.70 -6.81
CA PHE A 246 22.37 -11.07 -6.96
C PHE A 246 22.16 -11.94 -8.20
N VAL A 247 22.62 -11.50 -9.37
CA VAL A 247 22.50 -12.29 -10.62
C VAL A 247 23.18 -13.66 -10.46
N LYS A 248 24.37 -13.72 -9.84
CA LYS A 248 25.04 -15.00 -9.52
C LYS A 248 24.23 -15.92 -8.62
N GLN A 249 23.56 -15.39 -7.59
CA GLN A 249 22.72 -16.20 -6.72
C GLN A 249 21.46 -16.67 -7.43
N TRP A 250 20.81 -15.79 -8.18
CA TRP A 250 19.63 -16.15 -8.96
C TRP A 250 19.97 -17.26 -9.97
N LEU A 251 21.07 -17.14 -10.71
CA LEU A 251 21.56 -18.17 -11.64
C LEU A 251 21.86 -19.53 -10.98
N LYS A 252 22.12 -19.55 -9.66
CA LYS A 252 22.34 -20.77 -8.87
C LYS A 252 21.04 -21.41 -8.35
N GLY A 253 19.88 -20.81 -8.62
CA GLY A 253 18.57 -21.32 -8.19
C GLY A 253 17.95 -20.57 -7.02
N ASN A 254 18.55 -19.49 -6.52
CA ASN A 254 17.95 -18.70 -5.45
C ASN A 254 16.79 -17.82 -5.98
N ASN A 255 15.85 -17.50 -5.09
CA ASN A 255 14.66 -16.67 -5.34
C ASN A 255 13.95 -17.09 -6.65
N THR A 256 13.35 -18.27 -6.59
CA THR A 256 12.68 -18.88 -7.75
C THR A 256 11.42 -18.14 -8.16
N LYS A 257 10.78 -17.42 -7.22
CA LYS A 257 9.56 -16.65 -7.46
C LYS A 257 9.79 -15.27 -8.07
N LEU A 258 11.04 -14.79 -8.16
CA LEU A 258 11.36 -13.48 -8.71
C LEU A 258 10.78 -13.28 -10.11
N LYS A 259 9.99 -12.22 -10.28
CA LYS A 259 9.45 -11.69 -11.54
C LYS A 259 10.16 -10.39 -11.90
N THR A 260 10.27 -9.44 -10.97
CA THR A 260 10.92 -8.16 -11.23
C THR A 260 11.85 -7.74 -10.10
N LEU A 261 13.08 -7.42 -10.46
CA LEU A 261 13.97 -6.61 -9.64
C LEU A 261 14.23 -5.29 -10.36
N HIS A 262 14.02 -4.18 -9.66
CA HIS A 262 14.40 -2.86 -10.13
C HIS A 262 15.15 -2.12 -9.02
N VAL A 263 16.33 -1.59 -9.35
CA VAL A 263 17.18 -0.86 -8.42
C VAL A 263 17.62 0.45 -9.05
N LEU A 264 17.17 1.56 -8.49
CA LEU A 264 17.78 2.87 -8.75
C LEU A 264 19.00 3.04 -7.82
N SER A 265 20.20 2.98 -8.40
CA SER A 265 21.45 3.19 -7.65
C SER A 265 21.89 4.65 -7.77
N THR A 266 22.43 5.21 -6.69
CA THR A 266 23.12 6.51 -6.76
C THR A 266 24.52 6.41 -7.37
N TYR A 267 25.00 5.19 -7.64
CA TYR A 267 26.25 4.96 -8.34
C TYR A 267 25.98 4.69 -9.82
N CYS A 268 26.90 5.10 -10.70
CA CYS A 268 26.84 4.72 -12.11
C CYS A 268 26.81 3.20 -12.24
N VAL A 269 25.78 2.66 -12.88
CA VAL A 269 25.60 1.24 -13.19
C VAL A 269 25.62 1.05 -14.70
N ASP A 270 26.46 0.13 -15.17
CA ASP A 270 26.63 -0.18 -16.58
C ASP A 270 26.42 -1.68 -16.79
N VAL A 271 25.52 -2.05 -17.71
CA VAL A 271 25.18 -3.46 -17.98
C VAL A 271 26.39 -4.23 -18.41
N HIS A 272 27.20 -3.75 -19.36
CA HIS A 272 28.33 -4.54 -19.86
C HIS A 272 29.29 -4.90 -18.72
N THR A 273 29.56 -3.96 -17.82
CA THR A 273 30.41 -4.20 -16.64
C THR A 273 29.85 -5.30 -15.72
N ILE A 274 28.53 -5.35 -15.53
CA ILE A 274 27.87 -6.37 -14.73
C ILE A 274 27.81 -7.69 -15.49
N MET A 275 27.39 -7.61 -16.75
CA MET A 275 26.90 -8.72 -17.55
C MET A 275 28.00 -9.42 -18.36
N ASN A 276 29.15 -8.79 -18.63
CA ASN A 276 30.36 -9.45 -19.16
C ASN A 276 30.89 -10.57 -18.24
N LYS A 277 30.32 -10.73 -17.04
CA LYS A 277 30.60 -11.82 -16.11
C LYS A 277 29.72 -13.06 -16.35
N PHE A 278 28.83 -13.02 -17.34
CA PHE A 278 27.84 -14.05 -17.64
C PHE A 278 27.76 -14.29 -19.14
N ASP A 279 27.27 -15.47 -19.52
CA ASP A 279 26.99 -15.79 -20.92
C ASP A 279 25.65 -15.15 -21.32
N LEU A 280 25.73 -14.11 -22.16
CA LEU A 280 24.57 -13.33 -22.58
C LEU A 280 24.08 -13.75 -23.96
N SER A 281 22.77 -13.85 -24.10
CA SER A 281 22.10 -13.85 -25.40
C SER A 281 21.51 -12.47 -25.69
N ARG A 282 21.34 -12.16 -26.98
CA ARG A 282 20.73 -10.91 -27.43
C ARG A 282 19.27 -10.86 -27.01
N TRP A 283 18.83 -9.71 -26.51
CA TRP A 283 17.41 -9.46 -26.25
C TRP A 283 16.67 -9.18 -27.55
N ASP A 284 15.50 -9.81 -27.70
CA ASP A 284 14.55 -9.51 -28.78
C ASP A 284 13.23 -8.99 -28.18
N PRO A 285 12.91 -7.69 -28.32
CA PRO A 285 11.69 -7.10 -27.73
C PRO A 285 10.39 -7.65 -28.30
N GLN A 286 10.40 -8.37 -29.43
CA GLN A 286 9.20 -9.01 -29.99
C GLN A 286 8.89 -10.34 -29.31
N VAL A 287 9.94 -11.05 -28.86
CA VAL A 287 9.84 -12.35 -28.18
C VAL A 287 9.80 -12.16 -26.67
N ASP A 288 10.69 -11.33 -26.15
CA ASP A 288 10.93 -11.10 -24.73
C ASP A 288 10.16 -9.85 -24.28
N LYS A 289 8.82 -9.94 -24.30
CA LYS A 289 7.92 -8.87 -23.90
C LYS A 289 8.00 -8.66 -22.38
N VAL A 290 8.20 -7.42 -21.98
CA VAL A 290 8.21 -7.01 -20.57
C VAL A 290 6.90 -6.32 -20.27
N GLU A 291 6.10 -6.93 -19.41
CA GLU A 291 4.81 -6.41 -18.96
C GLU A 291 4.79 -6.34 -17.43
N TYR A 292 4.28 -5.24 -16.89
CA TYR A 292 4.16 -5.04 -15.45
C TYR A 292 2.70 -5.09 -15.04
N ASN A 293 2.38 -6.06 -14.19
CA ASN A 293 1.06 -6.19 -13.60
C ASN A 293 0.96 -5.46 -12.25
N GLU A 294 -0.23 -5.42 -11.66
CA GLU A 294 -0.38 -5.04 -10.25
C GLU A 294 0.52 -5.94 -9.37
N PRO A 295 1.19 -5.38 -8.34
CA PRO A 295 1.09 -4.00 -7.84
C PRO A 295 2.14 -3.02 -8.41
N ILE A 296 2.97 -3.44 -9.38
CA ILE A 296 4.02 -2.57 -9.95
C ILE A 296 3.41 -1.36 -10.65
N TYR A 297 2.35 -1.58 -11.44
CA TYR A 297 1.66 -0.49 -12.14
C TYR A 297 1.13 0.58 -11.15
N ASP A 298 0.57 0.15 -10.03
CA ASP A 298 -0.05 1.06 -9.04
C ASP A 298 1.00 1.91 -8.30
N TYR A 299 2.11 1.31 -7.87
CA TYR A 299 3.05 1.96 -6.94
C TYR A 299 4.40 2.36 -7.54
N ALA A 300 4.76 1.78 -8.67
CA ALA A 300 6.11 1.83 -9.21
C ALA A 300 6.18 2.22 -10.70
N ASN A 301 5.07 2.56 -11.36
CA ASN A 301 5.06 2.95 -12.78
C ASN A 301 5.99 4.14 -13.11
N GLN A 302 6.23 5.04 -12.15
CA GLN A 302 7.18 6.16 -12.32
C GLN A 302 8.65 5.78 -12.00
N ILE A 303 8.89 4.59 -11.47
CA ILE A 303 10.20 4.11 -11.03
C ILE A 303 10.73 3.07 -12.01
N VAL A 304 9.89 2.12 -12.45
CA VAL A 304 10.31 1.06 -13.36
C VAL A 304 10.51 1.58 -14.78
N LEU A 305 11.42 0.94 -15.53
CA LEU A 305 11.69 1.29 -16.91
C LEU A 305 10.53 0.86 -17.81
N THR A 306 9.95 1.80 -18.55
CA THR A 306 8.97 1.50 -19.60
C THR A 306 9.64 0.79 -20.78
N GLN A 307 8.84 0.13 -21.63
CA GLN A 307 9.35 -0.57 -22.80
C GLN A 307 10.17 0.33 -23.74
N HIS A 308 9.86 1.63 -23.79
CA HIS A 308 10.65 2.62 -24.52
C HIS A 308 12.07 2.74 -23.95
N TYR A 309 12.21 2.90 -22.63
CA TYR A 309 13.51 3.03 -21.99
C TYR A 309 14.31 1.72 -21.99
N LEU A 310 13.64 0.56 -21.93
CA LEU A 310 14.32 -0.73 -22.08
C LEU A 310 15.07 -0.83 -23.43
N LYS A 311 14.51 -0.26 -24.51
CA LYS A 311 15.13 -0.22 -25.85
C LYS A 311 16.32 0.73 -25.96
N LEU A 312 16.35 1.78 -25.15
CA LEU A 312 17.46 2.73 -25.10
C LEU A 312 18.59 2.25 -24.17
N GLY A 313 18.25 1.40 -23.19
CA GLY A 313 19.21 0.83 -22.25
C GLY A 313 20.13 -0.21 -22.89
N GLN A 314 21.32 -0.34 -22.33
CA GLN A 314 22.18 -1.48 -22.59
C GLN A 314 21.53 -2.72 -21.96
N ASN A 315 21.43 -3.82 -22.71
CA ASN A 315 20.63 -4.97 -22.32
C ASN A 315 21.30 -6.31 -22.66
N GLY A 316 20.86 -7.37 -21.98
CA GLY A 316 21.26 -8.74 -22.27
C GLY A 316 20.38 -9.77 -21.56
N ILE A 317 20.23 -10.94 -22.17
CA ILE A 317 19.46 -12.05 -21.60
C ILE A 317 20.39 -13.07 -20.95
N VAL A 318 20.13 -13.39 -19.69
CA VAL A 318 20.74 -14.53 -18.99
C VAL A 318 19.76 -15.67 -18.85
N LYS A 319 20.28 -16.90 -18.81
CA LYS A 319 19.49 -18.12 -18.62
C LYS A 319 19.96 -18.87 -17.38
N ARG A 320 19.02 -19.18 -16.49
CA ARG A 320 19.26 -20.04 -15.33
C ARG A 320 19.27 -21.50 -15.76
N LYS A 321 20.35 -22.22 -15.43
CA LYS A 321 20.54 -23.60 -15.91
C LYS A 321 19.62 -24.62 -15.21
N SER A 322 19.25 -24.36 -13.95
CA SER A 322 18.49 -25.31 -13.13
C SER A 322 17.07 -25.54 -13.60
N ASP A 323 16.40 -24.51 -14.13
CA ASP A 323 14.99 -24.55 -14.54
C ASP A 323 14.74 -23.92 -15.93
N GLY A 324 15.79 -23.43 -16.58
CA GLY A 324 15.70 -22.84 -17.91
C GLY A 324 15.10 -21.44 -17.95
N LEU A 325 14.75 -20.83 -16.80
CA LEU A 325 14.19 -19.48 -16.78
C LEU A 325 15.16 -18.47 -17.39
N ARG A 326 14.60 -17.53 -18.13
CA ARG A 326 15.33 -16.45 -18.80
C ARG A 326 15.03 -15.14 -18.08
N ALA A 327 16.01 -14.26 -18.05
CA ALA A 327 15.81 -12.93 -17.50
C ALA A 327 16.50 -11.86 -18.35
N LEU A 328 15.79 -10.76 -18.59
CA LEU A 328 16.34 -9.54 -19.17
C LEU A 328 17.03 -8.75 -18.07
N ALA A 329 18.33 -8.49 -18.24
CA ALA A 329 19.06 -7.49 -17.49
C ALA A 329 19.26 -6.25 -18.36
N THR A 330 18.97 -5.07 -17.81
CA THR A 330 19.18 -3.80 -18.50
C THR A 330 19.57 -2.69 -17.54
N THR A 331 20.26 -1.67 -18.06
CA THR A 331 20.64 -0.47 -17.31
C THR A 331 20.37 0.76 -18.13
N PHE A 332 19.78 1.75 -17.49
CA PHE A 332 19.49 3.05 -18.06
C PHE A 332 19.54 4.10 -16.95
N ASP A 333 20.33 5.16 -17.13
CA ASP A 333 20.39 6.30 -16.22
C ASP A 333 20.53 5.94 -14.72
N GLY A 334 21.54 5.15 -14.37
CA GLY A 334 21.79 4.72 -12.99
C GLY A 334 20.85 3.63 -12.45
N GLN A 335 19.87 3.20 -13.24
CA GLN A 335 18.94 2.13 -12.90
C GLN A 335 19.49 0.78 -13.37
N PHE A 336 19.28 -0.25 -12.56
CA PHE A 336 19.45 -1.65 -12.94
C PHE A 336 18.09 -2.33 -12.88
N HIS A 337 17.70 -2.96 -13.98
CA HIS A 337 16.44 -3.67 -14.09
C HIS A 337 16.69 -5.11 -14.51
N PHE A 338 16.03 -6.04 -13.83
CA PHE A 338 16.15 -7.47 -14.03
C PHE A 338 14.76 -8.09 -14.00
N HIS A 339 14.27 -8.49 -15.17
CA HIS A 339 12.92 -9.03 -15.35
C HIS A 339 12.99 -10.49 -15.78
N VAL A 340 12.30 -11.36 -15.04
CA VAL A 340 12.30 -12.80 -15.26
C VAL A 340 11.06 -13.18 -16.06
N PHE A 341 11.28 -13.87 -17.18
CA PHE A 341 10.21 -14.39 -18.02
C PHE A 341 9.73 -15.73 -17.45
N HIS A 342 8.63 -15.70 -16.71
CA HIS A 342 7.90 -16.89 -16.32
C HIS A 342 6.99 -17.30 -17.49
N ASN A 343 7.05 -18.56 -17.91
CA ASN A 343 6.13 -19.06 -18.92
C ASN A 343 4.72 -19.11 -18.31
N GLU A 344 3.75 -18.44 -18.91
CA GLU A 344 2.35 -18.36 -18.44
C GLU A 344 1.58 -19.70 -18.52
N PHE A 345 2.25 -20.83 -18.66
CA PHE A 345 1.61 -22.15 -18.83
C PHE A 345 1.42 -22.95 -17.54
N GLU A 346 1.81 -22.42 -16.39
CA GLU A 346 1.51 -23.01 -15.09
C GLU A 346 0.65 -22.06 -14.27
N LEU A 347 -0.67 -22.13 -14.48
CA LEU A 347 -1.76 -21.86 -13.52
C LEU A 347 -3.08 -21.76 -14.31
N LYS A 348 -3.76 -22.90 -14.45
CA LYS A 348 -5.23 -22.97 -14.62
C LYS A 348 -5.81 -23.66 -13.40
#